data_AF-A0A1A8A8Q5-F1
#
_entry.id   AF-A0A1A8A8Q5-F1
#
_cell.length_a   1.000
_cell.length_b   1.000
_cell.length_c   1.000
_cell.angle_alpha   90.00
_cell.angle_beta   90.00
_cell.angle_gamma   90.00
#
_symmetry.space_group_name_H-M   'P 1'
#
loop_
_entity.id
_entity.type
_entity.pdbx_description
1 polymer ?
#
loop_
_entity_poly.entity_id
_entity_poly.type
_entity_poly.pdbx_seq_one_letter_code
_entity_poly.pdbx_strand_id
1 'polypeptide(L)'
;PPPPPPPPGAGPPPPPPPPPGAGPPPPAPPPPPGVGPPPPPGGGPPPPPGAPNTHSGFKSKKPIQTKYRMPLLNWQALKPNQVSGTVFNELDDEQVLGELNMEMFEEHFKTRAQGNSADLCKVKKKMSQKAPTKTSLIDANKAKNLAITLRKGGMSPSAICTAIEKYDQKSLSIDFLELLEHFIPSDFEMKLLVNYEKDGRPLEELTDEDRFILSFGKISRLRQRINTLTFMGNFPESVRRLQPQLNSVIAASMSIKSSTKLKKILEIVLAFGNYMNSSKRGAAYGFRLQSLDLVSTRGL
;
A
#
# COMPACT_ATOMS: atom_id res chain seq x y z
N PRO A 1 -41.61 -1.61 63.41
CA PRO A 1 -41.61 -0.92 62.10
C PRO A 1 -42.05 -1.87 60.97
N PRO A 2 -43.01 -1.48 60.12
CA PRO A 2 -43.44 -2.32 59.01
C PRO A 2 -42.41 -2.29 57.85
N PRO A 3 -42.37 -3.32 56.99
CA PRO A 3 -41.44 -3.38 55.87
C PRO A 3 -41.80 -2.36 54.77
N PRO A 4 -40.81 -1.91 53.97
CA PRO A 4 -41.04 -0.90 52.93
C PRO A 4 -41.83 -1.49 51.75
N PRO A 5 -42.60 -0.65 51.03
CA PRO A 5 -43.38 -1.07 49.88
C PRO A 5 -42.48 -1.42 48.67
N PRO A 6 -42.92 -2.33 47.79
CA PRO A 6 -42.17 -2.70 46.60
C PRO A 6 -42.18 -1.56 45.55
N PRO A 7 -41.16 -1.48 44.66
CA PRO A 7 -41.08 -0.45 43.64
C PRO A 7 -42.16 -0.64 42.56
N PRO A 8 -42.61 0.44 41.89
CA PRO A 8 -43.57 0.35 40.79
C PRO A 8 -43.00 -0.46 39.63
N GLY A 9 -43.78 -1.45 39.16
CA GLY A 9 -43.41 -2.30 38.04
C GLY A 9 -43.17 -1.49 36.77
N ALA A 10 -42.05 -1.77 36.10
CA ALA A 10 -41.78 -1.28 34.76
C ALA A 10 -42.88 -1.76 33.81
N GLY A 11 -43.57 -0.83 33.16
CA GLY A 11 -44.51 -1.13 32.09
C GLY A 11 -43.83 -1.88 30.93
N PRO A 12 -44.61 -2.57 30.08
CA PRO A 12 -44.06 -3.30 28.95
C PRO A 12 -43.29 -2.36 28.01
N PRO A 13 -42.19 -2.84 27.39
CA PRO A 13 -41.40 -2.03 26.47
C PRO A 13 -42.23 -1.60 25.25
N PRO A 14 -41.93 -0.43 24.66
CA PRO A 14 -42.62 0.04 23.46
C PRO A 14 -42.40 -0.94 22.28
N PRO A 15 -43.38 -1.05 21.36
CA PRO A 15 -43.27 -1.92 20.21
C PRO A 15 -42.11 -1.48 19.29
N PRO A 16 -41.46 -2.43 18.60
CA PRO A 16 -40.38 -2.13 17.67
C PRO A 16 -40.88 -1.33 16.46
N PRO A 17 -40.04 -0.46 15.87
CA PRO A 17 -40.38 0.27 14.66
C PRO A 17 -40.57 -0.67 13.46
N PRO A 18 -41.46 -0.33 12.51
CA PRO A 18 -41.70 -1.15 11.33
C PRO A 18 -40.46 -1.25 10.43
N PRO A 19 -40.27 -2.37 9.71
CA PRO A 19 -39.15 -2.54 8.79
C PRO A 19 -39.21 -1.51 7.64
N PRO A 20 -38.06 -1.01 7.16
CA PRO A 20 -38.01 -0.20 5.95
C PRO A 20 -38.60 -0.97 4.77
N GLY A 21 -39.62 -0.41 4.12
CA GLY A 21 -40.23 -1.00 2.94
C GLY A 21 -39.21 -1.20 1.82
N ALA A 22 -39.24 -2.38 1.21
CA ALA A 22 -38.43 -2.70 0.05
C ALA A 22 -38.76 -1.70 -1.08
N GLY A 23 -37.76 -0.90 -1.47
CA GLY A 23 -37.82 -0.13 -2.70
C GLY A 23 -37.99 -1.05 -3.92
N PRO A 24 -38.50 -0.53 -5.05
CA PRO A 24 -38.69 -1.31 -6.25
C PRO A 24 -37.36 -1.94 -6.73
N PRO A 25 -37.40 -3.14 -7.33
CA PRO A 25 -36.20 -3.82 -7.79
C PRO A 25 -35.48 -2.99 -8.87
N PRO A 26 -34.13 -3.04 -8.92
CA PRO A 26 -33.38 -2.37 -9.97
C PRO A 26 -33.73 -2.94 -11.35
N PRO A 27 -33.70 -2.11 -12.42
CA PRO A 27 -33.99 -2.55 -13.77
C PRO A 27 -32.97 -3.60 -14.24
N ALA A 28 -33.44 -4.58 -15.02
CA ALA A 28 -32.61 -5.64 -15.57
C ALA A 28 -31.54 -5.09 -16.54
N PRO A 29 -30.34 -5.70 -16.58
CA PRO A 29 -29.30 -5.30 -17.53
C PRO A 29 -29.73 -5.63 -18.98
N PRO A 30 -29.32 -4.82 -19.97
CA PRO A 30 -29.63 -5.07 -21.37
C PRO A 30 -28.98 -6.38 -21.86
N PRO A 31 -29.63 -7.10 -22.79
CA PRO A 31 -29.08 -8.34 -23.34
C PRO A 31 -27.76 -8.07 -24.09
N PRO A 32 -26.81 -9.03 -24.08
CA PRO A 32 -25.56 -8.89 -24.82
C PRO A 32 -25.84 -8.79 -26.33
N PRO A 33 -25.08 -7.96 -27.08
CA PRO A 33 -25.22 -7.88 -28.52
C PRO A 33 -24.98 -9.25 -29.16
N GLY A 34 -25.96 -9.71 -29.93
CA GLY A 34 -25.86 -10.96 -30.67
C GLY A 34 -24.65 -10.94 -31.59
N VAL A 35 -23.84 -12.00 -31.52
CA VAL A 35 -22.76 -12.27 -32.46
C VAL A 35 -23.37 -12.55 -33.85
N GLY A 36 -23.37 -11.52 -34.70
CA GLY A 36 -23.58 -11.70 -36.13
C GLY A 36 -22.42 -12.51 -36.74
N PRO A 37 -22.66 -13.25 -37.85
CA PRO A 37 -21.61 -14.01 -38.51
C PRO A 37 -20.50 -13.08 -39.06
N PRO A 38 -19.25 -13.57 -39.17
CA PRO A 38 -18.12 -12.74 -39.58
C PRO A 38 -18.26 -12.26 -41.05
N PRO A 39 -17.85 -11.02 -41.37
CA PRO A 39 -17.92 -10.50 -42.74
C PRO A 39 -16.85 -11.15 -43.63
N PRO A 40 -17.12 -11.33 -44.93
CA PRO A 40 -16.19 -11.95 -45.87
C PRO A 40 -15.00 -11.02 -46.19
N PRO A 41 -13.85 -11.58 -46.61
CA PRO A 41 -12.64 -10.81 -46.84
C PRO A 41 -12.63 -10.19 -48.25
N GLY A 42 -12.53 -8.87 -48.33
CA GLY A 42 -12.05 -8.19 -49.53
C GLY A 42 -12.80 -6.91 -49.91
N GLY A 43 -12.06 -5.79 -49.99
CA GLY A 43 -12.46 -4.59 -50.74
C GLY A 43 -13.24 -3.54 -49.96
N GLY A 44 -12.56 -2.72 -49.17
CA GLY A 44 -13.15 -1.48 -48.66
C GLY A 44 -13.31 -0.45 -49.80
N PRO A 45 -14.45 0.28 -49.88
CA PRO A 45 -14.67 1.29 -50.91
C PRO A 45 -13.84 2.57 -50.64
N PRO A 46 -13.50 3.35 -51.68
CA PRO A 46 -12.67 4.56 -51.54
C PRO A 46 -13.40 5.66 -50.75
N PRO A 47 -12.66 6.54 -50.05
CA PRO A 47 -13.26 7.57 -49.20
C PRO A 47 -14.00 8.64 -50.04
N PRO A 48 -15.12 9.19 -49.52
CA PRO A 48 -15.94 10.15 -50.24
C PRO A 48 -15.27 11.54 -50.32
N PRO A 49 -15.49 12.33 -51.39
CA PRO A 49 -14.91 13.65 -51.57
C PRO A 49 -15.57 14.67 -50.63
N GLY A 50 -14.78 15.40 -49.83
CA GLY A 50 -15.27 16.57 -49.08
C GLY A 50 -15.07 16.60 -47.56
N ALA A 51 -14.21 15.74 -46.98
CA ALA A 51 -13.82 15.90 -45.58
C ALA A 51 -12.91 17.14 -45.42
N PRO A 52 -13.15 18.04 -44.44
CA PRO A 52 -12.28 19.18 -44.20
C PRO A 52 -10.89 18.68 -43.80
N ASN A 53 -9.88 19.12 -44.53
CA ASN A 53 -8.48 18.89 -44.23
C ASN A 53 -8.14 19.67 -42.94
N THR A 54 -8.41 19.09 -41.76
CA THR A 54 -7.81 19.57 -40.52
C THR A 54 -6.36 19.11 -40.53
N HIS A 55 -5.55 19.91 -41.22
CA HIS A 55 -4.11 19.97 -41.11
C HIS A 55 -3.74 20.18 -39.62
N SER A 56 -3.70 19.11 -38.85
CA SER A 56 -2.85 19.06 -37.67
C SER A 56 -1.42 19.04 -38.21
N GLY A 57 -0.77 20.20 -38.18
CA GLY A 57 0.55 20.48 -38.74
C GLY A 57 1.71 19.73 -38.06
N PHE A 58 1.49 18.49 -37.62
CA PHE A 58 2.57 17.64 -37.13
C PHE A 58 3.25 17.00 -38.34
N LYS A 59 4.44 17.51 -38.68
CA LYS A 59 5.36 16.81 -39.59
C LYS A 59 5.60 15.41 -39.01
N SER A 60 5.33 14.37 -39.79
CA SER A 60 5.60 12.99 -39.36
C SER A 60 7.09 12.85 -39.11
N LYS A 61 7.51 12.79 -37.83
CA LYS A 61 8.93 12.62 -37.47
C LYS A 61 9.42 11.26 -37.97
N LYS A 62 10.50 11.24 -38.74
CA LYS A 62 11.11 10.01 -39.22
C LYS A 62 11.90 9.35 -38.08
N PRO A 63 11.81 8.03 -37.88
CA PRO A 63 12.67 7.34 -36.94
C PRO A 63 14.14 7.55 -37.29
N ILE A 64 14.96 7.95 -36.30
CA ILE A 64 16.40 8.12 -36.45
C ILE A 64 17.05 6.73 -36.49
N GLN A 65 17.84 6.47 -37.52
CA GLN A 65 18.66 5.26 -37.60
C GLN A 65 19.97 5.50 -36.89
N THR A 66 20.31 4.64 -35.93
CA THR A 66 21.57 4.70 -35.17
C THR A 66 22.54 3.62 -35.68
N LYS A 67 23.84 3.90 -35.63
CA LYS A 67 24.92 2.97 -36.03
C LYS A 67 25.11 1.85 -35.01
N TYR A 68 24.93 2.15 -33.72
CA TYR A 68 25.01 1.17 -32.64
C TYR A 68 23.68 0.98 -31.92
N ARG A 69 23.48 -0.21 -31.34
CA ARG A 69 22.32 -0.45 -30.47
C ARG A 69 22.43 0.40 -29.21
N MET A 70 21.55 1.39 -29.09
CA MET A 70 21.46 2.30 -27.94
C MET A 70 20.62 1.73 -26.78
N PRO A 71 20.91 2.12 -25.53
CA PRO A 71 20.11 1.78 -24.37
C PRO A 71 18.72 2.41 -24.48
N LEU A 72 17.70 1.70 -24.00
CA LEU A 72 16.33 2.20 -24.04
C LEU A 72 16.14 3.25 -22.95
N LEU A 73 15.74 4.45 -23.36
CA LEU A 73 15.28 5.48 -22.43
C LEU A 73 13.82 5.16 -22.04
N ASN A 74 13.59 4.83 -20.77
CA ASN A 74 12.25 4.54 -20.23
C ASN A 74 11.41 5.82 -20.00
N TRP A 75 11.35 6.71 -20.99
CA TRP A 75 10.54 7.91 -20.93
C TRP A 75 9.06 7.62 -21.23
N GLN A 76 8.16 8.43 -20.66
CA GLN A 76 6.72 8.37 -20.95
C GLN A 76 6.40 9.41 -22.03
N ALA A 77 6.41 8.98 -23.30
CA ALA A 77 6.18 9.87 -24.44
C ALA A 77 4.72 10.35 -24.51
N LEU A 78 4.53 11.65 -24.81
CA LEU A 78 3.21 12.21 -25.09
C LEU A 78 2.71 11.75 -26.47
N LYS A 79 1.42 11.45 -26.56
CA LYS A 79 0.79 11.17 -27.87
C LYS A 79 0.70 12.48 -28.68
N PRO A 80 0.74 12.45 -30.02
CA PRO A 80 0.71 13.66 -30.84
C PRO A 80 -0.48 14.60 -30.54
N ASN A 81 -1.64 14.04 -30.19
CA ASN A 81 -2.83 14.81 -29.82
C ASN A 81 -2.75 15.49 -28.43
N GLN A 82 -1.74 15.16 -27.62
CA GLN A 82 -1.50 15.75 -26.29
C GLN A 82 -0.43 16.86 -26.32
N VAL A 83 0.25 17.06 -27.45
CA VAL A 83 1.37 18.02 -27.58
C VAL A 83 0.87 19.44 -27.84
N SER A 84 -0.27 19.60 -28.51
CA SER A 84 -0.82 20.92 -28.85
C SER A 84 -1.10 21.76 -27.60
N GLY A 85 -0.58 22.99 -27.57
CA GLY A 85 -0.71 23.91 -26.43
C GLY A 85 0.27 23.66 -25.27
N THR A 86 1.24 22.76 -25.44
CA THR A 86 2.33 22.54 -24.48
C THR A 86 3.63 23.17 -25.00
N VAL A 87 4.61 23.38 -24.11
CA VAL A 87 5.96 23.84 -24.47
C VAL A 87 6.62 22.96 -25.54
N PHE A 88 6.27 21.68 -25.61
CA PHE A 88 6.81 20.74 -26.60
C PHE A 88 6.37 21.04 -28.04
N ASN A 89 5.37 21.91 -28.24
CA ASN A 89 4.95 22.34 -29.58
C ASN A 89 5.93 23.34 -30.22
N GLU A 90 6.77 23.99 -29.42
CA GLU A 90 7.72 25.03 -29.86
C GLU A 90 9.16 24.49 -29.95
N LEU A 91 9.39 23.23 -29.58
CA LEU A 91 10.71 22.60 -29.58
C LEU A 91 11.01 21.94 -30.93
N ASP A 92 12.20 22.22 -31.47
CA ASP A 92 12.74 21.58 -32.66
C ASP A 92 13.95 20.72 -32.30
N ASP A 93 13.77 19.40 -32.34
CA ASP A 93 14.82 18.43 -32.10
C ASP A 93 15.76 18.24 -33.30
N GLU A 94 15.33 18.54 -34.52
CA GLU A 94 16.18 18.43 -35.72
C GLU A 94 17.33 19.46 -35.68
N GLN A 95 17.04 20.67 -35.20
CA GLN A 95 18.08 21.69 -34.97
C GLN A 95 19.13 21.22 -33.95
N VAL A 96 18.68 20.72 -32.80
CA VAL A 96 19.57 20.25 -31.73
C VAL A 96 20.39 19.03 -32.18
N LEU A 97 19.80 18.11 -32.94
CA LEU A 97 20.51 16.97 -33.50
C LEU A 97 21.60 17.35 -34.51
N GLY A 98 21.46 18.50 -35.19
CA GLY A 98 22.47 19.05 -36.10
C GLY A 98 23.66 19.69 -35.37
N GLU A 99 23.47 20.18 -34.15
CA GLU A 99 24.51 20.80 -33.33
C GLU A 99 25.28 19.78 -32.48
N LEU A 100 24.66 18.64 -32.16
CA LEU A 100 25.25 17.60 -31.32
C LEU A 100 26.05 16.56 -32.12
N ASN A 101 27.21 16.16 -31.59
CA ASN A 101 27.99 15.05 -32.14
C ASN A 101 27.35 13.69 -31.76
N MET A 102 26.39 13.24 -32.56
CA MET A 102 25.69 11.98 -32.35
C MET A 102 26.59 10.75 -32.52
N GLU A 103 27.66 10.82 -33.31
CA GLU A 103 28.60 9.70 -33.46
C GLU A 103 29.37 9.43 -32.16
N MET A 104 29.88 10.50 -31.52
CA MET A 104 30.50 10.40 -30.20
C MET A 104 29.51 9.90 -29.15
N PHE A 105 28.28 10.42 -29.17
CA PHE A 105 27.23 9.99 -28.23
C PHE A 105 26.92 8.49 -28.37
N GLU A 106 26.74 8.00 -29.59
CA GLU A 106 26.50 6.58 -29.83
C GLU A 106 27.66 5.70 -29.37
N GLU A 107 28.91 6.15 -29.56
CA GLU A 107 30.08 5.40 -29.13
C GLU A 107 30.19 5.24 -27.61
N HIS A 108 29.81 6.29 -26.86
CA HIS A 108 29.87 6.30 -25.39
C HIS A 108 28.73 5.52 -24.76
N PHE A 109 27.54 5.57 -25.36
CA PHE A 109 26.33 5.00 -24.77
C PHE A 109 25.90 3.67 -25.39
N LYS A 110 26.59 3.14 -26.41
CA LYS A 110 26.26 1.84 -27.01
C LYS A 110 26.16 0.70 -25.99
N THR A 111 25.18 -0.18 -26.19
CA THR A 111 25.04 -1.37 -25.36
C THR A 111 26.13 -2.40 -25.68
N ARG A 112 26.50 -3.24 -24.70
CA ARG A 112 27.51 -4.31 -24.87
C ARG A 112 27.09 -5.40 -25.88
N ALA A 113 25.82 -5.46 -26.27
CA ALA A 113 25.27 -6.44 -27.20
C ALA A 113 25.06 -5.83 -28.60
N GLN A 114 26.14 -5.76 -29.38
CA GLN A 114 26.14 -5.25 -30.77
C GLN A 114 25.99 -6.36 -31.84
N GLY A 115 25.58 -7.57 -31.46
CA GLY A 115 25.48 -8.71 -32.37
C GLY A 115 24.30 -8.60 -33.36
N ASN A 116 24.51 -9.11 -34.59
CA ASN A 116 23.54 -9.12 -35.68
C ASN A 116 22.18 -9.67 -35.24
N SER A 117 21.11 -8.91 -35.46
CA SER A 117 19.72 -9.24 -35.12
C SER A 117 19.17 -10.52 -35.80
N ALA A 118 19.95 -11.24 -36.61
CA ALA A 118 19.53 -12.42 -37.35
C ALA A 118 19.77 -13.76 -36.60
N ASP A 119 20.73 -13.85 -35.66
CA ASP A 119 21.08 -15.15 -35.05
C ASP A 119 20.30 -15.49 -33.77
N LEU A 120 19.56 -14.53 -33.21
CA LEU A 120 18.70 -14.76 -32.03
C LEU A 120 17.42 -15.55 -32.37
N CYS A 121 17.08 -15.70 -33.65
CA CYS A 121 15.94 -16.52 -34.07
C CYS A 121 16.25 -18.04 -33.99
N LYS A 122 17.54 -18.43 -34.03
CA LYS A 122 17.94 -19.84 -33.94
C LYS A 122 18.20 -20.31 -32.50
N VAL A 123 18.56 -19.41 -31.58
CA VAL A 123 18.73 -19.76 -30.15
C VAL A 123 17.38 -20.00 -29.46
N LYS A 124 16.30 -19.32 -29.90
CA LYS A 124 14.93 -19.59 -29.41
C LYS A 124 14.36 -20.96 -29.82
N LYS A 125 14.95 -21.64 -30.80
CA LYS A 125 14.48 -22.97 -31.26
C LYS A 125 15.20 -24.18 -30.66
N LYS A 126 16.25 -23.98 -29.84
CA LYS A 126 17.01 -25.08 -29.22
C LYS A 126 16.89 -25.17 -27.70
N MET A 127 16.00 -24.39 -27.08
CA MET A 127 15.68 -24.50 -25.65
C MET A 127 14.23 -24.92 -25.39
N SER A 128 13.51 -25.37 -26.42
CA SER A 128 12.27 -26.12 -26.27
C SER A 128 12.56 -27.60 -26.01
N GLN A 129 13.35 -27.89 -24.97
CA GLN A 129 13.08 -29.13 -24.24
C GLN A 129 11.86 -28.84 -23.38
N LYS A 130 10.72 -29.39 -23.79
CA LYS A 130 9.43 -29.30 -23.09
C LYS A 130 9.61 -29.79 -21.66
N ALA A 131 9.95 -28.89 -20.74
CA ALA A 131 9.45 -28.98 -19.38
C ALA A 131 7.92 -28.78 -19.46
N PRO A 132 7.11 -29.49 -18.66
CA PRO A 132 5.68 -29.25 -18.61
C PRO A 132 5.47 -27.76 -18.31
N THR A 133 4.80 -27.04 -19.20
CA THR A 133 4.38 -25.66 -18.95
C THR A 133 3.41 -25.69 -17.79
N LYS A 134 3.91 -25.40 -16.58
CA LYS A 134 3.07 -25.25 -15.41
C LYS A 134 2.06 -24.12 -15.67
N THR A 135 0.79 -24.36 -15.38
CA THR A 135 -0.32 -23.42 -15.48
C THR A 135 -0.20 -22.38 -14.37
N SER A 136 -0.17 -21.10 -14.73
CA SER A 136 -0.18 -19.97 -13.78
C SER A 136 -1.58 -19.35 -13.74
N LEU A 137 -2.16 -19.20 -12.55
CA LEU A 137 -3.50 -18.61 -12.39
C LEU A 137 -3.49 -17.22 -11.74
N ILE A 138 -2.53 -16.97 -10.86
CA ILE A 138 -2.29 -15.63 -10.30
C ILE A 138 -1.47 -14.75 -11.25
N ASP A 139 -1.52 -13.43 -11.03
CA ASP A 139 -0.75 -12.46 -11.80
C ASP A 139 0.76 -12.74 -11.76
N ALA A 140 1.42 -12.59 -12.91
CA ALA A 140 2.83 -12.93 -13.08
C ALA A 140 3.77 -12.08 -12.19
N ASN A 141 3.45 -10.80 -11.95
CA ASN A 141 4.25 -9.96 -11.06
C ASN A 141 4.04 -10.38 -9.60
N LYS A 142 2.80 -10.68 -9.21
CA LYS A 142 2.50 -11.20 -7.87
C LYS A 142 3.20 -12.54 -7.62
N ALA A 143 3.15 -13.48 -8.56
CA ALA A 143 3.87 -14.75 -8.49
C ALA A 143 5.38 -14.54 -8.32
N LYS A 144 5.99 -13.67 -9.13
CA LYS A 144 7.42 -13.35 -9.03
C LYS A 144 7.78 -12.75 -7.66
N ASN A 145 7.00 -11.79 -7.17
CA ASN A 145 7.24 -11.16 -5.88
C ASN A 145 7.05 -12.13 -4.71
N LEU A 146 6.09 -13.05 -4.85
CA LEU A 146 5.86 -14.13 -3.90
C LEU A 146 7.07 -15.07 -3.86
N ALA A 147 7.57 -15.52 -5.02
CA ALA A 147 8.74 -16.38 -5.09
C ALA A 147 9.97 -15.77 -4.39
N ILE A 148 10.19 -14.46 -4.57
CA ILE A 148 11.26 -13.72 -3.88
C ILE A 148 11.02 -13.71 -2.37
N THR A 149 9.78 -13.45 -1.94
CA THR A 149 9.39 -13.40 -0.53
C THR A 149 9.58 -14.76 0.16
N LEU A 150 9.09 -15.84 -0.46
CA LEU A 150 9.26 -17.21 0.04
C LEU A 150 10.73 -17.60 0.15
N ARG A 151 11.55 -17.20 -0.82
CA ARG A 151 13.01 -17.41 -0.76
C ARG A 151 13.67 -16.67 0.40
N LYS A 152 13.21 -15.44 0.72
CA LYS A 152 13.68 -14.67 1.89
C LYS A 152 13.31 -15.37 3.20
N GLY A 153 12.13 -15.99 3.26
CA GLY A 153 11.68 -16.74 4.44
C GLY A 153 12.49 -18.01 4.70
N GLY A 154 13.05 -18.64 3.67
CA GLY A 154 13.90 -19.83 3.81
C GLY A 154 13.18 -21.08 4.34
N MET A 155 11.85 -21.04 4.41
CA MET A 155 10.99 -22.12 4.90
C MET A 155 10.24 -22.77 3.75
N SER A 156 9.86 -24.03 3.91
CA SER A 156 8.99 -24.68 2.93
C SER A 156 7.59 -24.04 2.97
N PRO A 157 6.89 -23.95 1.82
CA PRO A 157 5.49 -23.50 1.73
C PRO A 157 4.57 -24.11 2.79
N SER A 158 4.67 -25.42 3.02
CA SER A 158 3.89 -26.13 4.03
C SER A 158 4.25 -25.72 5.46
N ALA A 159 5.55 -25.56 5.76
CA ALA A 159 5.99 -25.14 7.09
C ALA A 159 5.51 -23.73 7.44
N ILE A 160 5.45 -22.81 6.46
CA ILE A 160 4.90 -21.46 6.66
C ILE A 160 3.42 -21.54 7.07
N CYS A 161 2.61 -22.30 6.32
CA CYS A 161 1.19 -22.48 6.64
C CYS A 161 0.99 -23.07 8.04
N THR A 162 1.73 -24.13 8.37
CA THR A 162 1.67 -24.76 9.70
C THR A 162 2.10 -23.81 10.82
N ALA A 163 3.15 -23.02 10.61
CA ALA A 163 3.61 -22.05 11.59
C ALA A 163 2.56 -20.96 11.87
N ILE A 164 1.85 -20.49 10.83
CA ILE A 164 0.72 -19.54 10.99
C ILE A 164 -0.45 -20.19 11.73
N GLU A 165 -0.80 -21.44 11.40
CA GLU A 165 -1.89 -22.16 12.06
C GLU A 165 -1.63 -22.43 13.55
N LYS A 166 -0.37 -22.70 13.89
CA LYS A 166 0.09 -22.98 15.26
C LYS A 166 0.51 -21.74 16.05
N TYR A 167 0.44 -20.55 15.46
CA TYR A 167 0.94 -19.31 16.06
C TYR A 167 2.42 -19.40 16.50
N ASP A 168 3.27 -20.01 15.66
CA ASP A 168 4.70 -20.14 15.95
C ASP A 168 5.46 -18.84 15.64
N GLN A 169 5.57 -17.99 16.66
CA GLN A 169 6.30 -16.73 16.62
C GLN A 169 7.82 -16.89 16.51
N LYS A 170 8.39 -18.06 16.87
CA LYS A 170 9.85 -18.25 16.82
C LYS A 170 10.33 -18.52 15.39
N SER A 171 9.52 -19.25 14.62
CA SER A 171 9.83 -19.60 13.24
C SER A 171 9.52 -18.47 12.26
N LEU A 172 8.57 -17.57 12.60
CA LEU A 172 8.13 -16.48 11.72
C LEU A 172 8.56 -15.12 12.28
N SER A 173 9.56 -14.50 11.65
CA SER A 173 9.95 -13.12 11.97
C SER A 173 8.86 -12.11 11.61
N ILE A 174 8.77 -11.01 12.35
CA ILE A 174 7.80 -9.93 12.16
C ILE A 174 7.86 -9.36 10.73
N ASP A 175 9.07 -9.01 10.25
CA ASP A 175 9.27 -8.50 8.88
C ASP A 175 8.76 -9.47 7.80
N PHE A 176 8.85 -10.77 8.06
CA PHE A 176 8.38 -11.79 7.12
C PHE A 176 6.85 -11.92 7.14
N LEU A 177 6.23 -11.80 8.33
CA LEU A 177 4.78 -11.77 8.47
C LEU A 177 4.17 -10.55 7.76
N GLU A 178 4.80 -9.38 7.89
CA GLU A 178 4.39 -8.15 7.19
C GLU A 178 4.48 -8.31 5.67
N LEU A 179 5.55 -8.94 5.17
CA LEU A 179 5.67 -9.26 3.75
C LEU A 179 4.58 -10.25 3.28
N LEU A 180 4.31 -11.30 4.06
CA LEU A 180 3.29 -12.30 3.74
C LEU A 180 1.87 -11.73 3.74
N GLU A 181 1.59 -10.69 4.53
CA GLU A 181 0.27 -10.04 4.57
C GLU A 181 -0.15 -9.51 3.19
N HIS A 182 0.80 -9.03 2.39
CA HIS A 182 0.55 -8.55 1.03
C HIS A 182 0.18 -9.66 0.03
N PHE A 183 0.43 -10.93 0.37
CA PHE A 183 0.13 -12.09 -0.47
C PHE A 183 -1.14 -12.84 -0.06
N ILE A 184 -1.91 -12.31 0.89
CA ILE A 184 -3.25 -12.85 1.20
C ILE A 184 -4.08 -12.83 -0.10
N PRO A 185 -4.60 -13.98 -0.56
CA PRO A 185 -5.38 -14.02 -1.79
C PRO A 185 -6.65 -13.20 -1.64
N SER A 186 -7.01 -12.50 -2.71
CA SER A 186 -8.34 -11.92 -2.87
C SER A 186 -9.39 -13.01 -3.08
N ASP A 187 -10.65 -12.68 -2.83
CA ASP A 187 -11.77 -13.61 -3.05
C ASP A 187 -11.83 -14.11 -4.51
N PHE A 188 -11.44 -13.25 -5.46
CA PHE A 188 -11.37 -13.61 -6.88
C PHE A 188 -10.29 -14.67 -7.16
N GLU A 189 -9.06 -14.44 -6.68
CA GLU A 189 -7.95 -15.38 -6.83
C GLU A 189 -8.27 -16.70 -6.15
N MET A 190 -8.83 -16.65 -4.94
CA MET A 190 -9.23 -17.84 -4.21
C MET A 190 -10.30 -18.63 -4.95
N LYS A 191 -11.30 -17.95 -5.53
CA LYS A 191 -12.35 -18.60 -6.33
C LYS A 191 -11.77 -19.26 -7.59
N LEU A 192 -10.83 -18.61 -8.28
CA LEU A 192 -10.17 -19.17 -9.46
C LEU A 192 -9.39 -20.44 -9.11
N LEU A 193 -8.59 -20.41 -8.05
CA LEU A 193 -7.78 -21.54 -7.59
C LEU A 193 -8.63 -22.71 -7.06
N VAL A 194 -9.70 -22.41 -6.30
CA VAL A 194 -10.62 -23.43 -5.80
C VAL A 194 -11.43 -24.07 -6.94
N ASN A 195 -11.85 -23.29 -7.94
CA ASN A 195 -12.53 -23.85 -9.10
C ASN A 195 -11.61 -24.77 -9.90
N TYR A 196 -10.35 -24.38 -10.09
CA TYR A 196 -9.35 -25.24 -10.73
C TYR A 196 -9.20 -26.59 -10.01
N GLU A 197 -9.16 -26.59 -8.68
CA GLU A 197 -9.13 -27.82 -7.86
C GLU A 197 -10.43 -28.63 -7.99
N LYS A 198 -11.59 -27.97 -7.98
CA LYS A 198 -12.90 -28.62 -8.11
C LYS A 198 -13.14 -29.25 -9.48
N ASP A 199 -12.56 -28.69 -10.53
CA ASP A 199 -12.62 -29.23 -11.89
C ASP A 199 -11.80 -30.53 -12.05
N GLY A 200 -11.19 -31.04 -10.96
CA GLY A 200 -10.41 -32.27 -10.96
C GLY A 200 -9.08 -32.16 -11.68
N ARG A 201 -8.61 -30.93 -11.92
CA ARG A 201 -7.33 -30.69 -12.61
C ARG A 201 -6.17 -30.98 -11.65
N PRO A 202 -5.08 -31.59 -12.14
CA PRO A 202 -3.92 -31.91 -11.30
C PRO A 202 -3.28 -30.63 -10.77
N LEU A 203 -3.12 -30.54 -9.44
CA LEU A 203 -2.47 -29.41 -8.77
C LEU A 203 -0.96 -29.38 -9.06
N GLU A 204 -0.40 -30.50 -9.51
CA GLU A 204 0.99 -30.65 -9.96
C GLU A 204 1.28 -29.80 -11.20
N GLU A 205 0.26 -29.55 -12.02
CA GLU A 205 0.35 -28.66 -13.18
C GLU A 205 0.40 -27.19 -12.79
N LEU A 206 -0.02 -26.79 -11.58
CA LEU A 206 0.07 -25.40 -11.14
C LEU A 206 1.52 -24.98 -10.87
N THR A 207 1.79 -23.67 -10.93
CA THR A 207 3.05 -23.12 -10.43
C THR A 207 3.21 -23.37 -8.93
N ASP A 208 4.45 -23.32 -8.43
CA ASP A 208 4.72 -23.50 -7.00
C ASP A 208 4.07 -22.36 -6.18
N GLU A 209 4.00 -21.18 -6.77
CA GLU A 209 3.38 -19.97 -6.25
C GLU A 209 1.85 -20.11 -6.14
N ASP A 210 1.18 -20.59 -7.19
CA ASP A 210 -0.27 -20.84 -7.17
C ASP A 210 -0.64 -21.89 -6.11
N ARG A 211 0.15 -22.97 -6.01
CA ARG A 211 -0.03 -23.99 -4.97
C ARG A 211 0.11 -23.40 -3.57
N PHE A 212 1.12 -22.56 -3.35
CA PHE A 212 1.27 -21.87 -2.08
C PHE A 212 0.07 -20.98 -1.79
N ILE A 213 -0.37 -20.13 -2.73
CA ILE A 213 -1.52 -19.24 -2.53
C ILE A 213 -2.79 -20.03 -2.21
N LEU A 214 -3.03 -21.16 -2.88
CA LEU A 214 -4.16 -22.03 -2.58
C LEU A 214 -4.10 -22.58 -1.16
N SER A 215 -2.96 -23.15 -0.74
CA SER A 215 -2.79 -23.65 0.63
C SER A 215 -2.86 -22.54 1.68
N PHE A 216 -2.25 -21.40 1.40
CA PHE A 216 -2.20 -20.22 2.25
C PHE A 216 -3.61 -19.63 2.44
N GLY A 217 -4.37 -19.49 1.36
CA GLY A 217 -5.75 -19.00 1.38
C GLY A 217 -6.76 -19.93 2.06
N LYS A 218 -6.48 -21.23 2.13
CA LYS A 218 -7.31 -22.20 2.88
C LYS A 218 -7.22 -22.03 4.40
N ILE A 219 -6.23 -21.29 4.91
CA ILE A 219 -6.07 -21.05 6.34
C ILE A 219 -7.25 -20.22 6.88
N SER A 220 -7.95 -20.77 7.85
CA SER A 220 -9.07 -20.09 8.52
C SER A 220 -8.63 -18.77 9.14
N ARG A 221 -9.34 -17.68 8.81
CA ARG A 221 -9.08 -16.32 9.36
C ARG A 221 -7.63 -15.88 9.18
N LEU A 222 -7.03 -16.19 8.02
CA LEU A 222 -5.62 -15.95 7.71
C LEU A 222 -5.14 -14.54 8.08
N ARG A 223 -5.84 -13.50 7.64
CA ARG A 223 -5.50 -12.11 7.94
C ARG A 223 -5.42 -11.87 9.45
N GLN A 224 -6.42 -12.34 10.21
CA GLN A 224 -6.44 -12.17 11.66
C GLN A 224 -5.31 -12.94 12.34
N ARG A 225 -4.97 -14.14 11.85
CA ARG A 225 -3.84 -14.93 12.38
C ARG A 225 -2.51 -14.22 12.18
N ILE A 226 -2.25 -13.70 10.97
CA ILE A 226 -1.04 -12.91 10.68
C ILE A 226 -0.99 -11.68 11.58
N ASN A 227 -2.07 -10.90 11.66
CA ASN A 227 -2.10 -9.69 12.51
C ASN A 227 -1.87 -10.01 13.99
N THR A 228 -2.39 -11.13 14.46
CA THR A 228 -2.19 -11.59 15.84
C THR A 228 -0.74 -11.98 16.08
N LEU A 229 -0.11 -12.74 15.17
CA LEU A 229 1.31 -13.09 15.24
C LEU A 229 2.21 -11.84 15.24
N THR A 230 1.94 -10.90 14.34
CA THR A 230 2.66 -9.61 14.27
C THR A 230 2.49 -8.82 15.57
N PHE A 231 1.29 -8.79 16.15
CA PHE A 231 1.05 -8.15 17.44
C PHE A 231 1.81 -8.83 18.59
N MET A 232 1.75 -10.16 18.68
CA MET A 232 2.49 -10.94 19.69
C MET A 232 4.00 -10.72 19.58
N GLY A 233 4.51 -10.63 18.34
CA GLY A 233 5.87 -10.22 18.00
C GLY A 233 6.28 -8.89 18.62
N ASN A 234 5.47 -7.86 18.39
CA ASN A 234 5.77 -6.47 18.74
C ASN A 234 5.45 -6.10 20.20
N PHE A 235 4.63 -6.91 20.88
CA PHE A 235 4.13 -6.57 22.21
C PHE A 235 5.23 -6.42 23.28
N PRO A 236 6.20 -7.35 23.43
CA PRO A 236 7.24 -7.23 24.45
C PRO A 236 8.07 -5.93 24.30
N GLU A 237 8.42 -5.60 23.06
CA GLU A 237 9.16 -4.39 22.71
C GLU A 237 8.37 -3.12 23.00
N SER A 238 7.06 -3.15 22.72
CA SER A 238 6.15 -2.05 23.03
C SER A 238 6.05 -1.82 24.53
N VAL A 239 5.90 -2.89 25.33
CA VAL A 239 5.90 -2.79 26.80
C VAL A 239 7.24 -2.26 27.31
N ARG A 240 8.36 -2.82 26.84
CA ARG A 240 9.71 -2.40 27.22
C ARG A 240 9.96 -0.91 26.96
N ARG A 241 9.42 -0.38 25.87
CA ARG A 241 9.51 1.05 25.52
C ARG A 241 8.57 1.94 26.32
N LEU A 242 7.33 1.51 26.56
CA LEU A 242 6.28 2.34 27.17
C LEU A 242 6.34 2.36 28.70
N GLN A 243 6.68 1.22 29.33
CA GLN A 243 6.72 1.08 30.78
C GLN A 243 7.64 2.11 31.49
N PRO A 244 8.90 2.33 31.06
CA PRO A 244 9.77 3.31 31.74
C PRO A 244 9.27 4.76 31.60
N GLN A 245 8.60 5.09 30.49
CA GLN A 245 8.02 6.42 30.29
C GLN A 245 6.87 6.66 31.29
N LEU A 246 5.97 5.69 31.44
CA LEU A 246 4.89 5.75 32.43
C LEU A 246 5.44 5.84 33.85
N ASN A 247 6.43 5.01 34.18
CA ASN A 247 7.06 5.02 35.50
C ASN A 247 7.72 6.37 35.80
N SER A 248 8.35 7.00 34.81
CA SER A 248 8.99 8.31 34.97
C SER A 248 7.96 9.41 35.24
N VAL A 249 6.84 9.41 34.51
CA VAL A 249 5.73 10.36 34.75
C VAL A 249 5.12 10.16 36.13
N ILE A 250 4.87 8.91 36.53
CA ILE A 250 4.33 8.58 37.86
C ILE A 250 5.30 9.04 38.95
N ALA A 251 6.59 8.69 38.83
CA ALA A 251 7.61 9.04 39.81
C ALA A 251 7.79 10.55 39.93
N ALA A 252 7.87 11.28 38.81
CA ALA A 252 7.98 12.73 38.81
C ALA A 252 6.74 13.39 39.43
N SER A 253 5.54 12.96 39.02
CA SER A 253 4.27 13.49 39.54
C SER A 253 4.15 13.28 41.05
N MET A 254 4.47 12.08 41.53
CA MET A 254 4.42 11.76 42.96
C MET A 254 5.49 12.51 43.75
N SER A 255 6.71 12.63 43.22
CA SER A 255 7.80 13.38 43.87
C SER A 255 7.44 14.86 44.02
N ILE A 256 6.88 15.48 42.98
CA ILE A 256 6.43 16.89 43.03
C ILE A 256 5.28 17.04 44.02
N LYS A 257 4.25 16.19 43.95
CA LYS A 257 3.06 16.27 44.81
C LYS A 257 3.39 16.07 46.30
N SER A 258 4.32 15.16 46.62
CA SER A 258 4.66 14.81 48.00
C SER A 258 5.79 15.64 48.60
N SER A 259 6.56 16.38 47.79
CA SER A 259 7.71 17.16 48.27
C SER A 259 7.30 18.27 49.24
N THR A 260 7.62 18.08 50.52
CA THR A 260 7.43 19.10 51.57
C THR A 260 8.38 20.28 51.38
N LYS A 261 9.60 20.04 50.88
CA LYS A 261 10.58 21.09 50.56
C LYS A 261 10.05 22.03 49.48
N LEU A 262 9.46 21.48 48.41
CA LEU A 262 8.85 22.29 47.35
C LEU A 262 7.69 23.13 47.90
N LYS A 263 6.82 22.54 48.72
CA LYS A 263 5.73 23.29 49.40
C LYS A 263 6.27 24.44 50.23
N LYS A 264 7.38 24.25 50.95
CA LYS A 264 8.00 25.32 51.75
C LYS A 264 8.56 26.45 50.90
N ILE A 265 9.16 26.14 49.74
CA ILE A 265 9.61 27.16 48.78
C ILE A 265 8.42 27.96 48.26
N LEU A 266 7.33 27.30 47.86
CA LEU A 266 6.12 27.98 47.39
C LEU A 266 5.50 28.88 48.47
N GLU A 267 5.53 28.46 49.73
CA GLU A 267 5.09 29.26 50.87
C GLU A 267 5.95 30.52 51.07
N ILE A 268 7.27 30.39 50.95
CA ILE A 268 8.20 31.53 51.02
C ILE A 268 7.92 32.52 49.88
N VAL A 269 7.80 32.03 48.64
CA VAL A 269 7.47 32.88 47.47
C VAL A 269 6.14 33.60 47.67
N LEU A 270 5.13 32.91 48.20
CA LEU A 270 3.83 33.52 48.52
C LEU A 270 3.96 34.63 49.57
N ALA A 271 4.74 34.41 50.64
CA ALA A 271 4.97 35.40 51.68
C ALA A 271 5.65 36.67 51.16
N PHE A 272 6.74 36.52 50.37
CA PHE A 272 7.41 37.65 49.75
C PHE A 272 6.52 38.37 48.74
N GLY A 273 5.82 37.63 47.88
CA GLY A 273 4.88 38.20 46.92
C GLY A 273 3.79 39.04 47.59
N ASN A 274 3.22 38.53 48.69
CA ASN A 274 2.24 39.25 49.49
C ASN A 274 2.83 40.49 50.16
N TYR A 275 4.02 40.37 50.77
CA TYR A 275 4.69 41.50 51.40
C TYR A 275 4.93 42.65 50.40
N MET A 276 5.53 42.34 49.25
CA MET A 276 5.88 43.32 48.22
C MET A 276 4.66 43.97 47.54
N ASN A 277 3.55 43.23 47.38
CA ASN A 277 2.39 43.70 46.62
C ASN A 277 1.19 44.15 47.48
N SER A 278 1.25 43.96 48.80
CA SER A 278 0.15 44.21 49.75
C SER A 278 -0.52 45.57 49.56
N SER A 279 0.27 46.65 49.41
CA SER A 279 -0.24 48.02 49.32
C SER A 279 -0.90 48.38 47.99
N LYS A 280 -0.62 47.65 46.90
CA LYS A 280 -1.10 47.97 45.55
C LYS A 280 -2.13 46.98 45.01
N ARG A 281 -2.04 45.71 45.41
CA ARG A 281 -2.82 44.61 44.82
C ARG A 281 -3.51 43.73 45.87
N GLY A 282 -3.37 44.04 47.16
CA GLY A 282 -3.95 43.25 48.24
C GLY A 282 -3.21 41.93 48.49
N ALA A 283 -3.84 41.03 49.24
CA ALA A 283 -3.28 39.74 49.63
C ALA A 283 -3.75 38.59 48.71
N ALA A 284 -2.85 37.66 48.43
CA ALA A 284 -3.09 36.44 47.66
C ALA A 284 -2.96 35.19 48.55
N TYR A 285 -3.74 34.15 48.22
CA TYR A 285 -3.71 32.84 48.89
C TYR A 285 -2.97 31.76 48.09
N GLY A 286 -2.51 32.10 46.89
CA GLY A 286 -1.79 31.20 45.99
C GLY A 286 -1.50 31.89 44.67
N PHE A 287 -0.68 31.28 43.83
CA PHE A 287 -0.29 31.82 42.53
C PHE A 287 -0.15 30.69 41.50
N ARG A 288 -0.22 31.05 40.21
CA ARG A 288 -0.02 30.09 39.11
C ARG A 288 1.47 29.73 39.01
N LEU A 289 1.80 28.46 38.75
CA LEU A 289 3.20 28.01 38.68
C LEU A 289 4.04 28.75 37.62
N GLN A 290 3.42 29.27 36.55
CA GLN A 290 4.07 30.15 35.56
C GLN A 290 4.70 31.40 36.18
N SER A 291 4.23 31.86 37.35
CA SER A 291 4.83 32.98 38.06
C SER A 291 6.25 32.68 38.55
N LEU A 292 6.63 31.41 38.74
CA LEU A 292 7.99 31.03 39.12
C LEU A 292 9.00 31.39 38.03
N ASP A 293 8.62 31.31 36.76
CA ASP A 293 9.48 31.69 35.63
C ASP A 293 9.78 33.20 35.66
N LEU A 294 8.81 34.01 36.09
CA LEU A 294 8.92 35.46 36.21
C LEU A 294 9.80 35.90 37.39
N VAL A 295 9.79 35.13 38.48
CA VAL A 295 10.68 35.36 39.65
C VAL A 295 12.14 35.09 39.27
N SER A 296 12.38 34.19 38.32
CA SER A 296 13.73 33.89 37.80
C SER A 296 14.24 34.94 36.79
N THR A 297 13.34 35.53 35.98
CA THR A 297 13.73 36.46 34.89
C THR A 297 13.81 37.93 35.30
N ARG A 298 13.16 38.33 36.40
CA ARG A 298 13.26 39.69 36.95
C ARG A 298 14.00 39.59 38.27
N GLY A 299 15.32 39.67 38.19
CA GLY A 299 16.22 39.51 39.32
C GLY A 299 15.80 40.30 40.55
N LEU A 300 15.98 39.66 41.71
CA LEU A 300 16.66 40.33 42.81
C LEU A 300 18.08 40.70 42.37
#